data_AF-A0A527FTC4-F1
#
_entry.id   AF-A0A527FTC4-F1
#
_cell.length_a   1.000
_cell.length_b   1.000
_cell.length_c   1.000
_cell.angle_alpha   90.00
_cell.angle_beta   90.00
_cell.angle_gamma   90.00
#
_symmetry.space_group_name_H-M   'P 1'
#
loop_
_entity.id
_entity.type
_entity.pdbx_description
1 polymer ?
#
loop_
_entity_poly.entity_id
_entity_poly.type
_entity_poly.pdbx_seq_one_letter_code
_entity_poly.pdbx_strand_id
1 'polypeptide(L)'
;QRLEESAIVVNKLIATLGIKAKTETHSDQRKALADADFVVVAFQIGGHEPCTVTDFEVPKKYGLRQTIADTLGVGGIMRGL
;
A
#
# COMPACT_ATOMS: atom_id res chain seq x y z
N GLN A 1 0.13 -9.23 11.91
CA GLN A 1 0.44 -7.98 12.63
C GLN A 1 -0.22 -6.74 12.03
N ARG A 2 0.30 -6.08 10.97
CA ARG A 2 -0.28 -4.79 10.49
C ARG A 2 -1.76 -4.85 10.07
N LEU A 3 -2.19 -5.96 9.47
CA LEU A 3 -3.59 -6.18 9.10
C LEU A 3 -4.51 -6.27 10.33
N GLU A 4 -4.06 -6.97 11.38
CA GLU A 4 -4.81 -7.13 12.63
C GLU A 4 -4.91 -5.79 13.39
N GLU A 5 -3.81 -5.04 13.44
CA GLU A 5 -3.80 -3.68 14.01
C GLU A 5 -4.81 -2.77 13.32
N SER A 6 -4.86 -2.83 11.98
CA SER A 6 -5.83 -2.05 11.19
C SER A 6 -7.27 -2.47 11.50
N ALA A 7 -7.54 -3.77 11.63
CA ALA A 7 -8.86 -4.28 11.97
C ALA A 7 -9.35 -3.79 13.34
N ILE A 8 -8.45 -3.73 14.33
CA ILE A 8 -8.76 -3.19 15.66
C ILE A 8 -9.21 -1.73 15.56
N VAL A 9 -8.51 -0.91 14.77
CA VAL A 9 -8.85 0.51 14.58
C VAL A 9 -10.22 0.67 13.92
N VAL A 10 -10.49 -0.07 12.84
CA VAL A 10 -11.78 0.02 12.13
C VAL A 10 -12.94 -0.44 13.02
N ASN A 11 -12.77 -1.54 13.76
CA ASN A 11 -13.81 -2.04 14.66
C ASN A 11 -14.14 -1.05 15.78
N LYS A 12 -13.12 -0.36 16.32
CA LYS A 12 -13.34 0.73 17.29
C LYS A 12 -14.11 1.88 16.67
N LEU A 13 -13.77 2.31 15.45
CA LEU A 13 -14.49 3.37 14.75
C LEU A 13 -15.98 3.03 14.55
N ILE A 14 -16.28 1.80 14.13
CA ILE A 14 -17.66 1.32 13.95
C ILE A 14 -18.43 1.39 15.27
N ALA A 15 -17.83 0.89 16.36
CA ALA A 15 -18.45 0.90 17.68
C ALA A 15 -18.68 2.31 18.20
N THR A 16 -17.69 3.21 18.06
CA THR A 16 -17.80 4.60 18.52
C THR A 16 -18.84 5.39 17.75
N LEU A 17 -18.98 5.16 16.44
CA LEU A 17 -19.96 5.86 15.61
C LEU A 17 -21.36 5.23 15.65
N GLY A 18 -21.51 4.03 16.24
CA GLY A 18 -22.79 3.32 16.32
C GLY A 18 -23.36 2.91 14.97
N ILE A 19 -22.50 2.77 13.94
CA ILE A 19 -22.93 2.42 12.58
C ILE A 19 -22.97 0.90 12.37
N LYS A 20 -23.85 0.43 11.50
CA LYS A 20 -24.03 -1.00 11.19
C LYS A 20 -23.12 -1.47 10.06
N ALA A 21 -21.84 -1.13 10.13
CA ALA A 21 -20.83 -1.61 9.16
C ALA A 21 -20.27 -2.97 9.60
N LYS A 22 -19.94 -3.82 8.62
CA LYS A 22 -19.24 -5.10 8.83
C LYS A 22 -17.82 -4.99 8.30
N THR A 23 -16.88 -5.65 8.98
CA THR A 23 -15.46 -5.69 8.63
C THR A 23 -15.01 -7.13 8.55
N GLU A 24 -14.22 -7.42 7.52
CA GLU A 24 -13.60 -8.72 7.31
C GLU A 24 -12.15 -8.49 6.88
N THR A 25 -11.26 -9.35 7.33
CA THR A 25 -9.84 -9.30 6.95
C THR A 25 -9.47 -10.56 6.18
N HIS A 26 -8.80 -10.38 5.05
CA HIS A 26 -8.41 -11.48 4.17
C HIS A 26 -6.91 -11.39 3.89
N SER A 27 -6.20 -12.52 3.93
CA SER A 27 -4.82 -12.64 3.44
C SER A 27 -4.75 -13.09 1.98
N ASP A 28 -5.86 -13.61 1.45
CA ASP A 28 -6.04 -13.99 0.07
C ASP A 28 -6.78 -12.88 -0.68
N GLN A 29 -6.13 -12.31 -1.70
CA GLN A 29 -6.68 -11.22 -2.50
C GLN A 29 -7.97 -11.63 -3.22
N ARG A 30 -8.08 -12.86 -3.73
CA ARG A 30 -9.27 -13.27 -4.51
C ARG A 30 -10.51 -13.32 -3.63
N LYS A 31 -10.34 -13.74 -2.36
CA LYS A 31 -11.43 -13.72 -1.38
C LYS A 31 -11.86 -12.30 -1.02
N ALA A 32 -10.90 -11.37 -0.91
CA ALA A 32 -11.19 -9.97 -0.63
C ALA A 32 -11.94 -9.25 -1.77
N LEU A 33 -11.77 -9.71 -3.01
CA LEU A 33 -12.36 -9.09 -4.21
C LEU A 33 -13.70 -9.72 -4.61
N ALA A 34 -14.06 -10.89 -4.07
CA ALA A 34 -15.31 -11.55 -4.41
C ALA A 34 -16.51 -10.65 -4.06
N ASP A 35 -17.40 -10.47 -5.05
CA ASP A 35 -18.63 -9.68 -4.94
C ASP A 35 -18.43 -8.19 -4.55
N ALA A 36 -17.22 -7.64 -4.70
CA ALA A 36 -16.95 -6.25 -4.39
C ALA A 36 -17.51 -5.30 -5.46
N ASP A 37 -18.38 -4.37 -5.06
CA ASP A 37 -18.86 -3.28 -5.94
C ASP A 37 -17.76 -2.24 -6.24
N PHE A 38 -16.89 -2.01 -5.27
CA PHE A 38 -15.81 -1.03 -5.34
C PHE A 38 -14.53 -1.58 -4.72
N VAL A 39 -13.39 -1.20 -5.30
CA VAL A 39 -12.06 -1.59 -4.83
C VAL A 39 -11.20 -0.34 -4.64
N VAL A 40 -10.70 -0.14 -3.42
CA VAL A 40 -9.73 0.92 -3.10
C VAL A 40 -8.36 0.30 -2.95
N VAL A 41 -7.42 0.72 -3.80
CA VAL A 41 -6.03 0.25 -3.78
C VAL A 41 -5.17 1.23 -3.01
N ALA A 42 -4.63 0.80 -1.88
CA ALA A 42 -3.74 1.59 -1.03
C ALA A 42 -2.60 0.71 -0.47
N PHE A 43 -1.68 0.33 -1.35
CA PHE A 43 -0.48 -0.43 -0.97
C PHE A 43 0.77 0.17 -1.61
N GLN A 44 1.93 -0.08 -0.99
CA GLN A 44 3.24 0.22 -1.55
C GLN A 44 3.96 -1.10 -1.81
N ILE A 45 4.03 -1.51 -3.09
CA ILE A 45 4.72 -2.74 -3.48
C ILE A 45 6.21 -2.62 -3.15
N GLY A 46 6.74 -3.63 -2.46
CA GLY A 46 8.15 -3.71 -2.05
C GLY A 46 8.60 -2.69 -0.99
N GLY A 47 7.69 -1.87 -0.47
CA GLY A 47 7.90 -1.04 0.73
C GLY A 47 9.03 -0.01 0.63
N HIS A 48 9.50 0.42 1.81
CA HIS A 48 10.67 1.29 1.93
C HIS A 48 11.94 0.55 1.49
N GLU A 49 12.21 -0.60 2.09
CA GLU A 49 13.27 -1.52 1.70
C GLU A 49 12.66 -2.78 1.08
N PRO A 50 13.14 -3.24 -0.09
CA PRO A 50 14.27 -2.67 -0.86
C PRO A 50 13.87 -1.57 -1.86
N CYS A 51 12.59 -1.40 -2.20
CA CYS A 51 12.20 -0.65 -3.40
C CYS A 51 12.54 0.84 -3.34
N THR A 52 12.16 1.52 -2.25
CA THR A 52 12.43 2.96 -2.13
C THR A 52 13.93 3.24 -2.09
N VAL A 53 14.71 2.42 -1.41
CA VAL A 53 16.17 2.54 -1.41
C VAL A 53 16.76 2.28 -2.81
N THR A 54 16.25 1.29 -3.53
CA THR A 54 16.70 0.95 -4.89
C THR A 54 16.49 2.12 -5.85
N ASP A 55 15.36 2.83 -5.74
CA ASP A 55 15.06 4.00 -6.57
C ASP A 55 16.05 5.15 -6.36
N PHE A 56 16.71 5.23 -5.20
CA PHE A 56 17.77 6.21 -4.98
C PHE A 56 19.12 5.67 -5.44
N GLU A 57 19.47 4.44 -5.05
CA GLU A 57 20.82 3.92 -5.21
C GLU A 57 21.15 3.51 -6.65
N VAL A 58 20.17 3.03 -7.44
CA VAL A 58 20.42 2.68 -8.84
C VAL A 58 20.73 3.93 -9.68
N PRO A 59 19.89 4.98 -9.75
CA PRO A 59 20.19 6.18 -10.52
C PRO A 59 21.48 6.89 -10.07
N LYS A 60 21.74 6.90 -8.76
CA LYS A 60 22.94 7.52 -8.16
C LYS A 60 24.24 6.91 -8.68
N LYS A 61 24.28 5.59 -8.93
CA LYS A 61 25.44 4.92 -9.56
C LYS A 61 25.72 5.42 -10.98
N TYR A 62 24.72 5.99 -11.66
CA TYR A 62 24.82 6.57 -13.00
C TYR A 62 24.89 8.09 -12.99
N GLY A 63 25.17 8.71 -11.84
CA GLY A 63 25.29 10.17 -11.70
C GLY A 63 23.94 10.92 -11.62
N LEU A 64 22.82 10.22 -11.59
CA LEU A 64 21.49 10.83 -11.42
C LEU A 64 21.07 10.79 -9.95
N ARG A 65 21.02 11.96 -9.31
CA ARG A 65 20.46 12.11 -7.96
C ARG A 65 19.01 12.59 -8.10
N GLN A 66 18.07 11.82 -7.55
CA GLN A 66 16.65 12.14 -7.54
C GLN A 66 16.13 12.25 -6.11
N THR A 67 15.00 12.95 -5.93
CA THR A 67 14.18 12.88 -4.71
C THR A 67 13.36 11.59 -4.70
N ILE A 68 12.42 11.44 -3.75
CA ILE A 68 11.44 10.34 -3.79
C ILE A 68 10.78 10.32 -5.18
N ALA A 69 10.83 9.16 -5.81
CA ALA A 69 10.40 8.95 -7.18
C ALA A 69 9.19 7.99 -7.21
N ASP A 70 8.17 8.30 -6.42
CA ASP A 70 6.96 7.45 -6.34
C ASP A 70 6.09 7.56 -7.60
N THR A 71 6.11 8.72 -8.26
CA THR A 71 5.24 9.03 -9.42
C THR A 71 6.01 9.36 -10.69
N LEU A 72 7.17 10.02 -10.57
CA LEU A 72 7.92 10.58 -11.71
C LEU A 72 9.37 10.08 -11.72
N GLY A 73 10.03 10.23 -12.87
CA GLY A 73 11.42 9.82 -13.05
C GLY A 73 11.60 8.31 -13.14
N VAL A 74 12.85 7.85 -13.03
CA VAL A 74 13.19 6.43 -13.21
C VAL A 74 12.51 5.55 -12.16
N GLY A 75 12.49 5.99 -10.89
CA GLY A 75 11.80 5.25 -9.82
C GLY A 75 10.30 5.13 -10.08
N GLY A 76 9.66 6.21 -10.55
CA GLY A 76 8.22 6.22 -10.81
C GLY A 76 7.85 5.28 -11.95
N ILE A 77 8.66 5.26 -13.02
CA ILE A 77 8.50 4.32 -14.13
C ILE A 77 8.67 2.88 -13.64
N MET A 78 9.73 2.58 -12.89
CA MET A 78 10.02 1.21 -12.44
C MET A 78 9.04 0.71 -11.38
N ARG A 79 8.37 1.59 -10.62
CA ARG A 79 7.31 1.22 -9.68
C ARG A 79 5.98 0.91 -10.34
N GLY A 80 5.72 1.53 -11.48
CA GLY A 80 4.50 1.32 -12.25
C GLY A 80 4.52 0.06 -13.12
N LEU A 81 5.69 -0.55 -13.32
CA LEU A 81 5.94 -1.75 -14.13
C LEU A 81 6.16 -2.98 -13.24
#